data_AF-A0A8T2P5C1-F1
#
_entry.id   AF-A0A8T2P5C1-F1
#
_cell.length_a   1.000
_cell.length_b   1.000
_cell.length_c   1.000
_cell.angle_alpha   90.00
_cell.angle_beta   90.00
_cell.angle_gamma   90.00
#
_symmetry.space_group_name_H-M   'P 1'
#
loop_
_entity.id
_entity.type
_entity.pdbx_description
1 polymer ?
#
loop_
_entity_poly.entity_id
_entity_poly.type
_entity_poly.pdbx_seq_one_letter_code
_entity_poly.pdbx_strand_id
1 'polypeptide(L)'
;MLSAQRLRTEAVPWSTATYLPFVIFLTALKLFNMVDAFCATWKLTDSEHFDDYMKALGVNLATRQVGNVTKPTVIISQDGDKVVVKTQSAFKNTEISFRLGEEFDESTADDRHCKSVVSMEGDKLVHVQKWDGKETKFVREIQNGKMVMAKCGKQKVKVLALHGRFWHISDLHLDPTYHITDDHTKVCFSSKGYPASDPGLFGDFMCDSPYKLIQSAFQFMRELDPLPDFIIWTGDSPPHVPAEKLSTDLVIHIITNMTYTIREFFPDLPVYPALGNHDYWPQDQFPIATNEIYMAVAKLWKPWLKSEALTTLRKGGYYSQVIGPSLRLVSLNTNLYYSPNKAYIIAHVPIGYLPYATGTTAIREAHNERLVEIFRTYSDVVAGHFYGHTHRDSIMVLLDHTGQPVNSLFVTPAITPIKHVEEPYSNNPGLRMYLYDPTDYSLLDIWQYYMNLTEANMEEKPGWKLEYKMTEDFNIKDIQPQSLYELAVSFGIPQ
;
A
#
# COMPACT_ATOMS: atom_id res chain seq x y z
N MET A 1 31.17 -11.58 29.06
CA MET A 1 31.83 -11.99 30.33
C MET A 1 30.91 -12.92 31.09
N LEU A 2 31.43 -14.06 31.55
CA LEU A 2 30.74 -14.98 32.46
C LEU A 2 30.73 -14.43 33.89
N SER A 3 29.58 -14.50 34.56
CA SER A 3 29.46 -14.54 36.02
C SER A 3 28.13 -15.17 36.41
N ALA A 4 28.19 -16.26 37.17
CA ALA A 4 27.06 -16.98 37.74
C ALA A 4 27.05 -16.81 39.26
N GLN A 5 25.87 -16.67 39.87
CA GLN A 5 25.66 -16.94 41.30
C GLN A 5 24.28 -17.57 41.53
N ARG A 6 24.25 -18.59 42.40
CA ARG A 6 23.13 -19.49 42.68
C ARG A 6 22.47 -19.14 44.04
N LEU A 7 21.12 -19.14 44.01
CA LEU A 7 20.13 -19.45 45.07
C LEU A 7 20.06 -18.61 46.35
N ARG A 8 18.86 -18.06 46.60
CA ARG A 8 18.01 -18.46 47.75
C ARG A 8 16.52 -18.30 47.40
N THR A 9 15.77 -19.34 47.72
CA THR A 9 14.32 -19.46 47.72
C THR A 9 13.73 -18.75 48.93
N GLU A 10 12.66 -17.97 48.75
CA GLU A 10 11.62 -17.80 49.76
C GLU A 10 10.30 -17.45 49.06
N ALA A 11 9.27 -18.23 49.36
CA ALA A 11 7.93 -18.15 48.80
C ALA A 11 7.10 -17.09 49.54
N VAL A 12 6.30 -16.31 48.79
CA VAL A 12 5.25 -15.44 49.34
C VAL A 12 3.90 -15.92 48.79
N PRO A 13 2.82 -15.99 49.60
CA PRO A 13 1.58 -16.64 49.21
C PRO A 13 0.74 -15.78 48.26
N TRP A 14 0.10 -16.43 47.29
CA TRP A 14 -0.79 -15.83 46.31
C TRP A 14 -2.16 -15.53 46.95
N SER A 15 -2.61 -14.27 46.87
CA SER A 15 -3.99 -13.89 47.17
C SER A 15 -4.92 -14.17 45.97
N THR A 16 -6.12 -14.63 46.27
CA THR A 16 -7.20 -15.16 45.41
C THR A 16 -7.91 -14.15 44.48
N ALA A 17 -7.17 -13.27 43.80
CA ALA A 17 -7.76 -12.21 42.96
C ALA A 17 -7.52 -12.34 41.44
N THR A 18 -7.19 -13.53 40.92
CA THR A 18 -6.82 -13.72 39.50
C THR A 18 -7.70 -14.70 38.72
N TYR A 19 -8.86 -15.10 39.23
CA TYR A 19 -9.75 -16.03 38.52
C TYR A 19 -10.83 -15.38 37.63
N LEU A 20 -10.96 -14.05 37.61
CA LEU A 20 -11.91 -13.36 36.73
C LEU A 20 -11.35 -12.91 35.35
N PRO A 21 -10.05 -12.59 35.18
CA PRO A 21 -9.53 -12.20 33.87
C PRO A 21 -9.31 -13.40 32.93
N PHE A 22 -9.06 -14.59 33.48
CA PHE A 22 -8.72 -15.79 32.68
C PHE A 22 -9.93 -16.42 31.99
N VAL A 23 -11.13 -16.29 32.59
CA VAL A 23 -12.39 -16.75 31.99
C VAL A 23 -12.86 -15.77 30.90
N ILE A 24 -12.57 -14.47 31.05
CA ILE A 24 -12.85 -13.45 30.01
C ILE A 24 -11.88 -13.58 28.82
N PHE A 25 -10.63 -13.98 29.07
CA PHE A 25 -9.66 -14.23 27.99
C PHE A 25 -10.01 -15.48 27.16
N LEU A 26 -10.56 -16.53 27.79
CA LEU A 26 -11.03 -17.74 27.11
C LEU A 26 -12.38 -17.58 26.41
N THR A 27 -13.22 -16.61 26.79
CA THR A 27 -14.42 -16.23 26.00
C THR A 27 -14.11 -15.25 24.88
N ALA A 28 -13.05 -14.43 24.99
CA ALA A 28 -12.57 -13.57 23.91
C ALA A 28 -11.87 -14.34 22.77
N LEU A 29 -11.37 -15.55 23.04
CA LEU A 29 -10.81 -16.48 22.05
C LEU A 29 -11.88 -17.27 21.26
N LYS A 30 -13.17 -16.91 21.39
CA LYS A 30 -14.30 -17.58 20.72
C LYS A 30 -15.13 -16.70 19.78
N LEU A 31 -14.57 -15.59 19.31
CA LEU A 31 -15.13 -14.75 18.24
C LEU A 31 -14.04 -14.41 17.22
N PHE A 32 -13.38 -15.43 16.66
CA PHE A 32 -13.00 -15.32 15.26
C PHE A 32 -14.32 -15.30 14.49
N ASN A 33 -14.70 -14.16 13.92
CA ASN A 33 -15.90 -14.11 13.12
C ASN A 33 -15.61 -14.94 11.87
N MET A 34 -16.27 -16.08 11.69
CA MET A 34 -15.99 -16.98 10.56
C MET A 34 -16.22 -16.31 9.19
N VAL A 35 -16.89 -15.15 9.17
CA VAL A 35 -17.08 -14.31 7.98
C VAL A 35 -15.83 -13.51 7.60
N ASP A 36 -14.91 -13.22 8.54
CA ASP A 36 -13.70 -12.42 8.25
C ASP A 36 -12.87 -13.04 7.12
N ALA A 37 -12.85 -14.38 7.02
CA ALA A 37 -12.18 -15.09 5.94
C ALA A 37 -12.72 -14.70 4.54
N PHE A 38 -14.00 -14.32 4.44
CA PHE A 38 -14.64 -13.90 3.20
C PHE A 38 -14.49 -12.39 2.93
N CYS A 39 -14.05 -11.58 3.90
CA CYS A 39 -13.90 -10.14 3.75
C CYS A 39 -12.71 -9.79 2.85
N ALA A 40 -12.99 -9.65 1.56
CA ALA A 40 -12.03 -9.25 0.54
C ALA A 40 -12.75 -8.71 -0.69
N THR A 41 -11.96 -8.25 -1.66
CA THR A 41 -12.43 -7.96 -3.02
C THR A 41 -12.21 -9.21 -3.88
N TRP A 42 -13.25 -9.70 -4.52
CA TRP A 42 -13.25 -10.95 -5.27
C TRP A 42 -13.61 -10.68 -6.73
N LYS A 43 -12.76 -11.07 -7.68
CA LYS A 43 -13.03 -10.89 -9.12
C LYS A 43 -13.46 -12.19 -9.77
N LEU A 44 -14.58 -12.16 -10.50
CA LEU A 44 -15.04 -13.33 -11.23
C LEU A 44 -14.02 -13.73 -12.29
N THR A 45 -13.50 -14.95 -12.19
CA THR A 45 -12.56 -15.49 -13.16
C THR A 45 -13.15 -16.55 -14.06
N ASP A 46 -14.05 -17.38 -13.52
CA ASP A 46 -14.60 -18.54 -14.22
C ASP A 46 -16.04 -18.82 -13.75
N SER A 47 -16.91 -19.16 -14.69
CA SER A 47 -18.34 -19.38 -14.44
C SER A 47 -18.87 -20.46 -15.38
N GLU A 48 -19.35 -21.54 -14.81
CA GLU A 48 -19.95 -22.65 -15.56
C GLU A 48 -21.49 -22.53 -15.50
N HIS A 49 -22.18 -22.84 -16.60
CA HIS A 49 -23.65 -22.96 -16.68
C HIS A 49 -24.49 -21.71 -16.30
N PHE A 50 -23.93 -20.50 -16.40
CA PHE A 50 -24.64 -19.26 -16.06
C PHE A 50 -25.87 -18.99 -16.94
N ASP A 51 -25.78 -19.19 -18.25
CA ASP A 51 -26.88 -18.92 -19.19
C ASP A 51 -28.11 -19.80 -18.92
N ASP A 52 -27.88 -21.10 -18.72
CA ASP A 52 -28.92 -22.10 -18.41
C ASP A 52 -29.64 -21.76 -17.11
N TYR A 53 -28.87 -21.30 -16.12
CA TYR A 53 -29.40 -20.88 -14.84
C TYR A 53 -30.33 -19.68 -14.98
N MET A 54 -29.85 -18.61 -15.60
CA MET A 54 -30.65 -17.39 -15.76
C MET A 54 -31.90 -17.66 -16.61
N LYS A 55 -31.82 -18.60 -17.57
CA LYS A 55 -32.98 -19.08 -18.33
C LYS A 55 -34.01 -19.75 -17.44
N ALA A 56 -33.58 -20.62 -16.52
CA ALA A 56 -34.47 -21.32 -15.59
C ALA A 56 -35.15 -20.37 -14.59
N LEU A 57 -34.52 -19.23 -14.27
CA LEU A 57 -35.13 -18.17 -13.48
C LEU A 57 -36.16 -17.33 -14.24
N GLY A 58 -36.29 -17.51 -15.55
CA GLY A 58 -37.17 -16.71 -16.40
C GLY A 58 -36.57 -15.38 -16.84
N VAL A 59 -35.24 -15.19 -16.73
CA VAL A 59 -34.57 -13.96 -17.16
C VAL A 59 -34.51 -13.90 -18.70
N ASN A 60 -34.83 -12.73 -19.25
CA ASN A 60 -34.87 -12.50 -20.69
C ASN A 60 -33.48 -12.69 -21.35
N LEU A 61 -33.47 -13.00 -22.66
CA LEU A 61 -32.25 -13.32 -23.40
C LEU A 61 -31.21 -12.18 -23.40
N ALA A 62 -31.64 -10.92 -23.50
CA ALA A 62 -30.72 -9.78 -23.58
C ALA A 62 -29.92 -9.62 -22.26
N THR A 63 -30.59 -9.68 -21.11
CA THR A 63 -29.95 -9.65 -19.79
C THR A 63 -28.97 -10.82 -19.61
N ARG A 64 -29.30 -12.00 -20.13
CA ARG A 64 -28.42 -13.19 -20.07
C ARG A 64 -27.15 -13.04 -20.91
N GLN A 65 -27.27 -12.50 -22.13
CA GLN A 65 -26.11 -12.26 -23.00
C GLN A 65 -25.11 -11.29 -22.36
N VAL A 66 -25.60 -10.19 -21.77
CA VAL A 66 -24.74 -9.24 -21.05
C VAL A 66 -24.13 -9.89 -19.80
N GLY A 67 -24.92 -10.66 -19.03
CA GLY A 67 -24.43 -11.34 -17.84
C GLY A 67 -23.31 -12.36 -18.12
N ASN A 68 -23.37 -13.10 -19.23
CA ASN A 68 -22.34 -14.09 -19.60
C ASN A 68 -20.96 -13.47 -19.91
N VAL A 69 -20.91 -12.23 -20.40
CA VAL A 69 -19.65 -11.54 -20.70
C VAL A 69 -19.19 -10.63 -19.56
N THR A 70 -20.02 -10.45 -18.53
CA THR A 70 -19.73 -9.60 -17.38
C THR A 70 -18.86 -10.35 -16.37
N LYS A 71 -17.74 -9.76 -15.97
CA LYS A 71 -16.88 -10.24 -14.88
C LYS A 71 -17.03 -9.32 -13.67
N PRO A 72 -18.05 -9.52 -12.82
CA PRO A 72 -18.30 -8.66 -11.68
C PRO A 72 -17.19 -8.79 -10.62
N THR A 73 -17.02 -7.70 -9.87
CA THR A 73 -16.22 -7.65 -8.65
C THR A 73 -17.16 -7.69 -7.44
N VAL A 74 -16.94 -8.61 -6.51
CA VAL A 74 -17.70 -8.74 -5.26
C VAL A 74 -16.82 -8.26 -4.11
N ILE A 75 -17.23 -7.22 -3.41
CA ILE A 75 -16.54 -6.68 -2.24
C ILE A 75 -17.34 -7.10 -1.01
N ILE A 76 -16.71 -7.86 -0.11
CA ILE A 76 -17.31 -8.25 1.17
C ILE A 76 -16.54 -7.53 2.27
N SER A 77 -17.27 -6.84 3.13
CA SER A 77 -16.70 -6.09 4.26
C SER A 77 -17.57 -6.25 5.50
N GLN A 78 -17.00 -6.00 6.67
CA GLN A 78 -17.70 -6.11 7.94
C GLN A 78 -17.43 -4.86 8.79
N ASP A 79 -18.51 -4.30 9.35
CA ASP A 79 -18.49 -3.19 10.30
C ASP A 79 -19.27 -3.61 11.55
N GLY A 80 -18.54 -3.92 12.63
CA GLY A 80 -19.12 -4.50 13.83
C GLY A 80 -19.81 -5.85 13.56
N ASP A 81 -21.12 -5.90 13.77
CA ASP A 81 -21.98 -7.08 13.56
C ASP A 81 -22.69 -7.08 12.19
N LYS A 82 -22.46 -6.05 11.37
CA LYS A 82 -23.08 -5.88 10.06
C LYS A 82 -22.10 -6.28 8.96
N VAL A 83 -22.53 -7.19 8.09
CA VAL A 83 -21.80 -7.60 6.89
C VAL A 83 -22.38 -6.85 5.70
N VAL A 84 -21.51 -6.32 4.84
CA VAL A 84 -21.87 -5.62 3.61
C VAL A 84 -21.27 -6.36 2.42
N VAL A 85 -22.11 -6.72 1.46
CA VAL A 85 -21.68 -7.32 0.20
C VAL A 85 -22.08 -6.39 -0.94
N LYS A 86 -21.08 -5.84 -1.63
CA LYS A 86 -21.25 -5.02 -2.83
C LYS A 86 -20.88 -5.84 -4.05
N THR A 87 -21.74 -5.89 -5.05
CA THR A 87 -21.41 -6.47 -6.36
C THR A 87 -21.34 -5.34 -7.37
N GLN A 88 -20.19 -5.16 -7.99
CA GLN A 88 -19.91 -4.13 -8.98
C GLN A 88 -19.70 -4.73 -10.36
N SER A 89 -20.36 -4.18 -11.36
CA SER A 89 -20.21 -4.60 -12.75
C SER A 89 -20.52 -3.46 -13.72
N ALA A 90 -20.07 -3.58 -14.97
CA ALA A 90 -20.42 -2.63 -16.02
C ALA A 90 -21.92 -2.60 -16.36
N PHE A 91 -22.68 -3.60 -15.89
CA PHE A 91 -24.11 -3.73 -16.17
C PHE A 91 -24.97 -3.16 -15.03
N LYS A 92 -24.79 -3.66 -13.82
CA LYS A 92 -25.57 -3.25 -12.64
C LYS A 92 -24.77 -3.48 -11.36
N ASN A 93 -24.89 -2.53 -10.44
CA ASN A 93 -24.30 -2.61 -9.11
C ASN A 93 -25.40 -2.92 -8.09
N THR A 94 -25.12 -3.83 -7.16
CA THR A 94 -26.02 -4.17 -6.06
C THR A 94 -25.28 -4.09 -4.73
N GLU A 95 -25.99 -3.74 -3.67
CA GLU A 95 -25.46 -3.71 -2.31
C GLU A 95 -26.48 -4.35 -1.38
N ILE A 96 -26.04 -5.33 -0.60
CA ILE A 96 -26.81 -5.90 0.50
C ILE A 96 -26.06 -5.69 1.80
N SER A 97 -26.82 -5.49 2.87
CA SER A 97 -26.25 -5.29 4.20
C SER A 97 -27.12 -6.00 5.23
N PHE A 98 -26.51 -6.91 5.98
CA PHE A 98 -27.23 -7.88 6.80
C PHE A 98 -26.46 -8.23 8.08
N ARG A 99 -27.17 -8.85 9.02
CA ARG A 99 -26.62 -9.51 10.21
C ARG A 99 -26.74 -11.02 9.99
N LEU A 100 -25.74 -11.78 10.43
CA LEU A 100 -25.75 -13.23 10.23
C LEU A 100 -26.92 -13.88 10.98
N GLY A 101 -27.64 -14.76 10.28
CA GLY A 101 -28.81 -15.47 10.81
C GLY A 101 -30.10 -14.66 10.82
N GLU A 102 -30.07 -13.37 10.50
CA GLU A 102 -31.25 -12.51 10.46
C GLU A 102 -31.83 -12.40 9.04
N GLU A 103 -33.16 -12.34 8.93
CA GLU A 103 -33.85 -12.15 7.65
C GLU A 103 -33.89 -10.67 7.26
N PHE A 104 -33.67 -10.38 5.98
CA PHE A 104 -33.72 -9.02 5.42
C PHE A 104 -34.36 -9.00 4.03
N ASP A 105 -34.80 -7.82 3.60
CA ASP A 105 -35.31 -7.58 2.25
C ASP A 105 -34.14 -7.37 1.27
N GLU A 106 -34.14 -8.11 0.17
CA GLU A 106 -33.12 -8.03 -0.87
C GLU A 106 -33.76 -7.78 -2.24
N SER A 107 -33.22 -6.81 -2.98
CA SER A 107 -33.50 -6.63 -4.40
C SER A 107 -32.33 -7.18 -5.21
N THR A 108 -32.57 -8.26 -5.93
CA THR A 108 -31.55 -8.96 -6.73
C THR A 108 -31.20 -8.19 -8.01
N ALA A 109 -30.06 -8.51 -8.63
CA ALA A 109 -29.61 -7.83 -9.85
C ALA A 109 -30.60 -7.95 -11.03
N ASP A 110 -31.38 -9.04 -11.07
CA ASP A 110 -32.45 -9.27 -12.04
C ASP A 110 -33.84 -8.75 -11.57
N ASP A 111 -33.85 -7.83 -10.61
CA ASP A 111 -35.03 -7.09 -10.12
C ASP A 111 -36.08 -7.94 -9.38
N ARG A 112 -35.72 -9.14 -8.90
CA ARG A 112 -36.57 -9.90 -7.97
C ARG A 112 -36.44 -9.33 -6.56
N HIS A 113 -37.57 -9.15 -5.88
CA HIS A 113 -37.64 -8.88 -4.46
C HIS A 113 -37.70 -10.20 -3.68
N CYS A 114 -36.75 -10.40 -2.76
CA CYS A 114 -36.57 -11.63 -2.01
C CYS A 114 -36.53 -11.34 -0.50
N LYS A 115 -36.98 -12.31 0.29
CA LYS A 115 -36.58 -12.43 1.70
C LYS A 115 -35.32 -13.28 1.77
N SER A 116 -34.27 -12.74 2.36
CA SER A 116 -32.96 -13.35 2.36
C SER A 116 -32.41 -13.54 3.76
N VAL A 117 -31.70 -14.65 3.99
CA VAL A 117 -30.96 -14.93 5.22
C VAL A 117 -29.55 -15.36 4.82
N VAL A 118 -28.55 -14.82 5.52
CA VAL A 118 -27.16 -15.24 5.34
C VAL A 118 -26.64 -15.79 6.67
N SER A 119 -26.08 -17.00 6.66
CA SER A 119 -25.59 -17.70 7.84
C SER A 119 -24.26 -18.41 7.57
N MET A 120 -23.57 -18.78 8.64
CA MET A 120 -22.39 -19.66 8.57
C MET A 120 -22.82 -21.11 8.82
N GLU A 121 -22.46 -22.02 7.91
CA GLU A 121 -22.59 -23.47 8.09
C GLU A 121 -21.19 -24.08 8.08
N GLY A 122 -20.55 -24.18 9.26
CA GLY A 122 -19.12 -24.49 9.33
C GLY A 122 -18.29 -23.36 8.72
N ASP A 123 -17.34 -23.70 7.85
CA ASP A 123 -16.48 -22.77 7.11
C ASP A 123 -17.15 -22.15 5.87
N LYS A 124 -18.45 -22.37 5.68
CA LYS A 124 -19.18 -21.93 4.48
C LYS A 124 -20.13 -20.80 4.78
N LEU A 125 -20.09 -19.77 3.95
CA LEU A 125 -21.05 -18.67 3.97
C LEU A 125 -22.25 -19.02 3.09
N VAL A 126 -23.40 -19.21 3.73
CA VAL A 126 -24.64 -19.66 3.10
C VAL A 126 -25.62 -18.52 2.98
N HIS A 127 -26.06 -18.22 1.76
CA HIS A 127 -27.04 -17.17 1.47
C HIS A 127 -28.27 -17.81 0.83
N VAL A 128 -29.40 -17.74 1.53
CA VAL A 128 -30.68 -18.25 1.06
C VAL A 128 -31.57 -17.09 0.66
N GLN A 129 -32.11 -17.13 -0.55
CA GLN A 129 -33.08 -16.18 -1.10
C GLN A 129 -34.42 -16.88 -1.33
N LYS A 130 -35.52 -16.29 -0.86
CA LYS A 130 -36.89 -16.80 -1.04
C LYS A 130 -37.78 -15.75 -1.72
N TRP A 131 -38.52 -16.17 -2.74
CA TRP A 131 -39.48 -15.31 -3.45
C TRP A 131 -40.58 -16.18 -4.09
N ASP A 132 -41.84 -15.76 -4.08
CA ASP A 132 -42.96 -16.43 -4.76
C ASP A 132 -43.03 -17.96 -4.58
N GLY A 133 -42.75 -18.46 -3.37
CA GLY A 133 -42.71 -19.90 -3.07
C GLY A 133 -41.51 -20.66 -3.65
N LYS A 134 -40.56 -19.97 -4.29
CA LYS A 134 -39.28 -20.47 -4.77
C LYS A 134 -38.16 -20.13 -3.78
N GLU A 135 -37.10 -20.92 -3.83
CA GLU A 135 -35.91 -20.73 -3.01
C GLU A 135 -34.63 -20.89 -3.84
N THR A 136 -33.58 -20.18 -3.46
CA THR A 136 -32.22 -20.38 -3.94
C THR A 136 -31.23 -20.30 -2.80
N LYS A 137 -30.33 -21.28 -2.71
CA LYS A 137 -29.20 -21.32 -1.76
C LYS A 137 -27.87 -21.18 -2.50
N PHE A 138 -27.10 -20.15 -2.15
CA PHE A 138 -25.70 -19.98 -2.53
C PHE A 138 -24.80 -20.38 -1.36
N VAL A 139 -23.78 -21.17 -1.64
CA VAL A 139 -22.77 -21.59 -0.68
C VAL A 139 -21.44 -21.08 -1.17
N ARG A 140 -20.78 -20.23 -0.38
CA ARG A 140 -19.43 -19.74 -0.65
C ARG A 140 -18.46 -20.47 0.27
N GLU A 141 -17.37 -20.93 -0.31
CA GLU A 141 -16.29 -21.63 0.39
C GLU A 141 -14.96 -21.12 -0.15
N ILE A 142 -13.93 -21.02 0.69
CA ILE A 142 -12.60 -20.59 0.27
C ILE A 142 -11.71 -21.82 0.11
N GLN A 143 -11.16 -22.00 -1.09
CA GLN A 143 -10.23 -23.07 -1.42
C GLN A 143 -9.03 -22.49 -2.15
N ASN A 144 -7.82 -22.63 -1.58
CA ASN A 144 -6.56 -22.19 -2.18
C ASN A 144 -6.57 -20.71 -2.64
N GLY A 145 -7.03 -19.79 -1.79
CA GLY A 145 -7.15 -18.37 -2.13
C GLY A 145 -8.25 -18.03 -3.14
N LYS A 146 -9.17 -18.96 -3.42
CA LYS A 146 -10.31 -18.75 -4.32
C LYS A 146 -11.61 -18.93 -3.56
N MET A 147 -12.52 -17.97 -3.67
CA MET A 147 -13.90 -18.16 -3.23
C MET A 147 -14.63 -18.93 -4.33
N VAL A 148 -14.94 -20.18 -4.04
CA VAL A 148 -15.81 -21.01 -4.85
C VAL A 148 -17.23 -20.78 -4.37
N MET A 149 -18.09 -20.31 -5.27
CA MET A 149 -19.51 -20.18 -5.02
C MET A 149 -20.23 -21.30 -5.75
N ALA A 150 -20.92 -22.15 -4.98
CA ALA A 150 -21.75 -23.23 -5.48
C ALA A 150 -23.22 -22.95 -5.18
N LYS A 151 -24.07 -23.19 -6.17
CA LYS A 151 -25.53 -23.26 -5.97
C LYS A 151 -25.96 -24.71 -5.98
N CYS A 152 -26.82 -25.10 -5.03
CA CYS A 152 -27.25 -26.47 -4.72
C CYS A 152 -27.22 -27.42 -5.95
N GLY A 153 -26.08 -28.11 -6.12
CA GLY A 153 -25.88 -29.27 -6.99
C GLY A 153 -25.51 -29.09 -8.47
N LYS A 154 -25.47 -27.89 -9.08
CA LYS A 154 -25.24 -27.79 -10.55
C LYS A 154 -24.35 -26.65 -11.07
N GLN A 155 -24.15 -25.58 -10.31
CA GLN A 155 -23.37 -24.43 -10.79
C GLN A 155 -22.13 -24.21 -9.94
N LYS A 156 -20.95 -24.15 -10.57
CA LYS A 156 -19.68 -23.76 -9.93
C LYS A 156 -19.22 -22.44 -10.53
N VAL A 157 -19.06 -21.45 -9.66
CA VAL A 157 -18.47 -20.15 -10.00
C VAL A 157 -17.18 -20.05 -9.20
N LYS A 158 -16.05 -19.86 -9.89
CA LYS A 158 -14.75 -19.67 -9.23
C LYS A 158 -14.41 -18.19 -9.28
N VAL A 159 -14.21 -17.63 -8.10
CA VAL A 159 -13.81 -16.25 -7.90
C VAL A 159 -12.43 -16.28 -7.24
N LEU A 160 -11.45 -15.56 -7.78
CA LEU A 160 -10.15 -15.42 -7.12
C LEU A 160 -10.28 -14.38 -6.00
N ALA A 161 -9.66 -14.63 -4.84
CA ALA A 161 -9.31 -13.53 -3.96
C ALA A 161 -8.44 -12.60 -4.80
N LEU A 162 -8.84 -11.34 -4.95
CA LEU A 162 -7.85 -10.37 -5.36
C LEU A 162 -6.95 -10.19 -4.14
N HIS A 163 -5.66 -10.45 -4.33
CA HIS A 163 -4.65 -9.89 -3.46
C HIS A 163 -4.97 -8.39 -3.28
N GLY A 164 -4.86 -7.91 -2.05
CA GLY A 164 -4.91 -6.48 -1.82
C GLY A 164 -3.79 -5.82 -2.62
N ARG A 165 -4.02 -4.58 -3.07
CA ARG A 165 -3.06 -3.86 -3.91
C ARG A 165 -2.93 -2.44 -3.43
N PHE A 166 -1.69 -1.96 -3.33
CA PHE A 166 -1.44 -0.56 -3.05
C PHE A 166 -0.29 -0.04 -3.90
N TRP A 167 -0.39 1.24 -4.24
CA TRP A 167 0.69 1.98 -4.89
C TRP A 167 1.68 2.52 -3.86
N HIS A 168 2.96 2.54 -4.20
CA HIS A 168 4.01 3.27 -3.51
C HIS A 168 4.68 4.22 -4.49
N ILE A 169 4.58 5.50 -4.20
CA ILE A 169 5.25 6.59 -4.92
C ILE A 169 6.14 7.36 -3.96
N SER A 170 7.22 7.92 -4.48
CA SER A 170 8.17 8.70 -3.68
C SER A 170 8.96 9.65 -4.56
N ASP A 171 9.55 10.67 -3.94
CA ASP A 171 10.58 11.51 -4.55
C ASP A 171 10.09 12.10 -5.87
N LEU A 172 8.97 12.84 -5.78
CA LEU A 172 8.34 13.48 -6.93
C LEU A 172 9.20 14.63 -7.45
N HIS A 173 9.79 15.39 -6.52
CA HIS A 173 10.59 16.59 -6.76
C HIS A 173 10.10 17.42 -7.95
N LEU A 174 8.95 18.09 -7.79
CA LEU A 174 8.46 19.01 -8.79
C LEU A 174 9.45 20.17 -8.93
N ASP A 175 9.99 20.40 -10.13
CA ASP A 175 10.63 21.66 -10.50
C ASP A 175 9.62 22.56 -11.24
N PRO A 176 9.07 23.60 -10.57
CA PRO A 176 8.11 24.50 -11.20
C PRO A 176 8.75 25.40 -12.28
N THR A 177 10.08 25.43 -12.36
CA THR A 177 10.84 26.26 -13.30
C THR A 177 11.15 25.54 -14.60
N TYR A 178 10.88 24.24 -14.69
CA TYR A 178 11.19 23.44 -15.88
C TYR A 178 10.48 24.01 -17.12
N HIS A 179 11.27 24.40 -18.12
CA HIS A 179 10.79 24.79 -19.44
C HIS A 179 11.88 24.53 -20.49
N ILE A 180 11.46 24.19 -21.71
CA ILE A 180 12.41 23.94 -22.82
C ILE A 180 12.86 25.29 -23.38
N THR A 181 14.18 25.47 -23.50
CA THR A 181 14.80 26.68 -24.04
C THR A 181 16.16 26.35 -24.64
N ASP A 182 16.61 27.14 -25.63
CA ASP A 182 17.91 26.97 -26.30
C ASP A 182 19.09 27.10 -25.33
N ASP A 183 18.94 27.91 -24.27
CA ASP A 183 19.94 28.01 -23.21
C ASP A 183 19.73 26.88 -22.19
N HIS A 184 20.37 25.74 -22.43
CA HIS A 184 20.22 24.54 -21.59
C HIS A 184 20.58 24.77 -20.11
N THR A 185 21.30 25.84 -19.75
CA THR A 185 21.58 26.20 -18.35
C THR A 185 20.39 26.82 -17.62
N LYS A 186 19.35 27.20 -18.38
CA LYS A 186 18.12 27.85 -17.88
C LYS A 186 16.89 26.95 -17.96
N VAL A 187 17.03 25.71 -18.43
CA VAL A 187 15.92 24.77 -18.56
C VAL A 187 15.23 24.52 -17.22
N CYS A 188 16.01 24.36 -16.15
CA CYS A 188 15.50 24.06 -14.82
C CYS A 188 16.45 24.63 -13.76
N PHE A 189 15.93 25.06 -12.62
CA PHE A 189 16.78 25.55 -11.52
C PHE A 189 17.45 24.42 -10.76
N SER A 190 16.86 23.23 -10.78
CA SER A 190 17.40 22.01 -10.17
C SER A 190 18.74 21.56 -10.76
N SER A 191 19.04 21.92 -12.03
CA SER A 191 20.38 21.68 -12.60
C SER A 191 21.45 22.61 -12.05
N LYS A 192 21.09 23.63 -11.25
CA LYS A 192 22.02 24.57 -10.61
C LYS A 192 22.94 25.28 -11.62
N GLY A 193 22.44 25.52 -12.82
CA GLY A 193 23.18 26.17 -13.92
C GLY A 193 24.05 25.23 -14.74
N TYR A 194 24.10 23.94 -14.42
CA TYR A 194 24.63 22.94 -15.35
C TYR A 194 23.67 22.81 -16.55
N PRO A 195 24.19 22.69 -17.78
CA PRO A 195 23.35 22.53 -18.95
C PRO A 195 22.57 21.22 -18.86
N ALA A 196 21.26 21.28 -19.03
CA ALA A 196 20.44 20.10 -19.28
C ALA A 196 20.97 19.32 -20.50
N SER A 197 20.96 17.99 -20.41
CA SER A 197 21.63 17.15 -21.40
C SER A 197 20.87 17.12 -22.73
N ASP A 198 19.60 16.73 -22.68
CA ASP A 198 18.69 16.60 -23.82
C ASP A 198 17.24 16.82 -23.33
N PRO A 199 16.88 18.08 -23.00
CA PRO A 199 15.63 18.37 -22.31
C PRO A 199 14.42 18.15 -23.22
N GLY A 200 13.48 17.32 -22.77
CA GLY A 200 12.23 17.05 -23.48
C GLY A 200 10.99 17.34 -22.64
N LEU A 201 9.82 16.96 -23.17
CA LEU A 201 8.53 17.27 -22.55
C LEU A 201 8.36 16.64 -21.16
N PHE A 202 9.00 15.50 -20.91
CA PHE A 202 8.87 14.75 -19.66
C PHE A 202 10.07 14.88 -18.73
N GLY A 203 11.06 15.70 -19.07
CA GLY A 203 12.19 16.00 -18.19
C GLY A 203 13.55 15.84 -18.86
N ASP A 204 14.59 15.90 -18.03
CA ASP A 204 15.99 15.69 -18.38
C ASP A 204 16.69 15.04 -17.19
N PHE A 205 17.73 14.23 -17.42
CA PHE A 205 18.46 13.59 -16.31
C PHE A 205 19.22 14.59 -15.41
N MET A 206 19.43 15.83 -15.84
CA MET A 206 20.02 16.89 -15.00
C MET A 206 18.97 17.73 -14.25
N CYS A 207 17.68 17.47 -14.48
CA CYS A 207 16.59 18.23 -13.91
C CYS A 207 15.71 17.37 -13.00
N ASP A 208 15.12 18.04 -12.02
CA ASP A 208 13.97 17.52 -11.32
C ASP A 208 12.71 17.50 -12.20
N SER A 209 11.67 16.82 -11.73
CA SER A 209 10.48 16.50 -12.52
C SER A 209 9.74 17.75 -13.00
N PRO A 210 9.48 17.90 -14.31
CA PRO A 210 8.42 18.79 -14.75
C PRO A 210 7.06 18.27 -14.28
N TYR A 211 6.10 19.18 -14.08
CA TYR A 211 4.75 18.80 -13.69
C TYR A 211 4.11 17.79 -14.65
N LYS A 212 4.44 17.87 -15.94
CA LYS A 212 3.97 16.95 -16.98
C LYS A 212 4.38 15.49 -16.74
N LEU A 213 5.59 15.26 -16.23
CA LEU A 213 6.07 13.93 -15.84
C LEU A 213 5.21 13.36 -14.71
N ILE A 214 5.03 14.14 -13.64
CA ILE A 214 4.25 13.76 -12.47
C ILE A 214 2.79 13.46 -12.85
N GLN A 215 2.18 14.30 -13.69
CA GLN A 215 0.82 14.06 -14.19
C GLN A 215 0.74 12.76 -15.01
N SER A 216 1.76 12.45 -15.82
CA SER A 216 1.78 11.21 -16.60
C SER A 216 1.85 9.96 -15.72
N ALA A 217 2.59 10.02 -14.60
CA ALA A 217 2.68 8.94 -13.62
C ALA A 217 1.30 8.67 -12.99
N PHE A 218 0.61 9.71 -12.52
CA PHE A 218 -0.72 9.57 -11.91
C PHE A 218 -1.79 9.13 -12.91
N GLN A 219 -1.73 9.63 -14.15
CA GLN A 219 -2.62 9.16 -15.22
C GLN A 219 -2.41 7.66 -15.46
N PHE A 220 -1.16 7.20 -15.58
CA PHE A 220 -0.84 5.79 -15.77
C PHE A 220 -1.34 4.93 -14.61
N MET A 221 -1.08 5.33 -13.36
CA MET A 221 -1.58 4.63 -12.17
C MET A 221 -3.10 4.47 -12.21
N ARG A 222 -3.81 5.54 -12.59
CA ARG A 222 -5.27 5.56 -12.65
C ARG A 222 -5.84 4.66 -13.75
N GLU A 223 -5.19 4.63 -14.92
CA GLU A 223 -5.59 3.79 -16.05
C GLU A 223 -5.33 2.31 -15.78
N LEU A 224 -4.19 1.99 -15.14
CA LEU A 224 -3.78 0.63 -14.86
C LEU A 224 -4.57 -0.02 -13.72
N ASP A 225 -4.72 0.70 -12.60
CA ASP A 225 -5.51 0.25 -11.47
C ASP A 225 -6.29 1.43 -10.85
N PRO A 226 -7.56 1.64 -11.25
CA PRO A 226 -8.35 2.74 -10.72
C PRO A 226 -8.83 2.52 -9.28
N LEU A 227 -8.74 1.29 -8.75
CA LEU A 227 -9.25 0.95 -7.42
C LEU A 227 -8.23 0.09 -6.64
N PRO A 228 -7.03 0.61 -6.36
CA PRO A 228 -6.17 0.03 -5.34
C PRO A 228 -6.83 0.24 -3.96
N ASP A 229 -6.33 -0.43 -2.93
CA ASP A 229 -6.84 -0.28 -1.56
C ASP A 229 -6.39 1.04 -0.93
N PHE A 230 -5.16 1.48 -1.24
CA PHE A 230 -4.59 2.76 -0.79
C PHE A 230 -3.33 3.15 -1.59
N ILE A 231 -2.80 4.35 -1.34
CA ILE A 231 -1.49 4.80 -1.83
C ILE A 231 -0.59 5.12 -0.63
N ILE A 232 0.66 4.69 -0.68
CA ILE A 232 1.74 5.18 0.17
C ILE A 232 2.52 6.24 -0.61
N TRP A 233 2.73 7.41 -0.02
CA TRP A 233 3.53 8.49 -0.60
C TRP A 233 4.65 8.89 0.37
N THR A 234 5.89 8.49 0.10
CA THR A 234 7.01 8.70 1.04
C THR A 234 7.75 10.03 0.88
N GLY A 235 7.05 11.08 0.44
CA GLY A 235 7.52 12.46 0.52
C GLY A 235 8.43 12.91 -0.62
N ASP A 236 9.15 14.00 -0.36
CA ASP A 236 10.06 14.72 -1.25
C ASP A 236 9.39 15.32 -2.49
N SER A 237 8.69 16.43 -2.23
CA SER A 237 7.93 17.19 -3.23
C SER A 237 8.71 18.35 -3.84
N PRO A 238 9.44 19.19 -3.08
CA PRO A 238 10.20 20.32 -3.62
C PRO A 238 11.47 19.92 -4.38
N PRO A 239 12.00 20.77 -5.28
CA PRO A 239 13.17 20.44 -6.11
C PRO A 239 14.49 20.63 -5.34
N HIS A 240 15.56 20.07 -5.91
CA HIS A 240 16.95 20.20 -5.49
C HIS A 240 17.55 21.54 -5.93
N VAL A 241 17.14 22.63 -5.28
CA VAL A 241 17.69 23.97 -5.52
C VAL A 241 18.40 24.50 -4.27
N PRO A 242 19.32 25.48 -4.40
CA PRO A 242 19.89 26.13 -3.22
C PRO A 242 18.81 26.67 -2.29
N ALA A 243 19.03 26.61 -0.96
CA ALA A 243 18.00 26.93 0.03
C ALA A 243 17.45 28.36 -0.11
N GLU A 244 18.26 29.31 -0.61
CA GLU A 244 17.86 30.70 -0.91
C GLU A 244 16.88 30.84 -2.08
N LYS A 245 16.69 29.78 -2.88
CA LYS A 245 15.69 29.69 -3.94
C LYS A 245 14.36 29.12 -3.46
N LEU A 246 14.31 28.62 -2.23
CA LEU A 246 13.10 28.13 -1.57
C LEU A 246 12.70 29.04 -0.40
N SER A 247 11.50 28.81 0.10
CA SER A 247 10.97 29.38 1.33
C SER A 247 9.96 28.41 1.93
N THR A 248 9.59 28.60 3.20
CA THR A 248 8.50 27.84 3.83
C THR A 248 7.22 27.89 3.00
N ASP A 249 6.84 29.07 2.50
CA ASP A 249 5.63 29.24 1.69
C ASP A 249 5.70 28.47 0.37
N LEU A 250 6.86 28.49 -0.30
CA LEU A 250 7.04 27.78 -1.57
C LEU A 250 7.03 26.26 -1.37
N VAL A 251 7.66 25.76 -0.30
CA VAL A 251 7.61 24.34 0.08
C VAL A 251 6.16 23.91 0.35
N ILE A 252 5.42 24.68 1.15
CA ILE A 252 4.00 24.42 1.42
C ILE A 252 3.19 24.44 0.13
N HIS A 253 3.45 25.39 -0.77
CA HIS A 253 2.77 25.50 -2.05
C HIS A 253 3.00 24.26 -2.94
N ILE A 254 4.24 23.76 -3.01
CA ILE A 254 4.56 22.56 -3.81
C ILE A 254 3.91 21.31 -3.20
N ILE A 255 3.99 21.10 -1.89
CA ILE A 255 3.30 19.99 -1.21
C ILE A 255 1.78 20.09 -1.42
N THR A 256 1.23 21.31 -1.39
CA THR A 256 -0.18 21.58 -1.68
C THR A 256 -0.52 21.14 -3.11
N ASN A 257 0.30 21.52 -4.10
CA ASN A 257 0.12 21.14 -5.49
C ASN A 257 0.09 19.62 -5.63
N MET A 258 1.11 18.90 -5.13
CA MET A 258 1.16 17.43 -5.20
C MET A 258 -0.03 16.76 -4.51
N THR A 259 -0.43 17.28 -3.34
CA THR A 259 -1.62 16.77 -2.62
C THR A 259 -2.89 16.92 -3.47
N TYR A 260 -3.09 18.06 -4.12
CA TYR A 260 -4.26 18.27 -4.98
C TYR A 260 -4.19 17.46 -6.27
N THR A 261 -3.02 17.31 -6.89
CA THR A 261 -2.82 16.43 -8.04
C THR A 261 -3.25 15.01 -7.69
N ILE A 262 -2.76 14.44 -6.58
CA ILE A 262 -3.15 13.07 -6.17
C ILE A 262 -4.68 12.97 -6.01
N ARG A 263 -5.32 13.96 -5.40
CA ARG A 263 -6.78 13.98 -5.19
C ARG A 263 -7.58 14.16 -6.48
N GLU A 264 -7.01 14.80 -7.49
CA GLU A 264 -7.64 14.93 -8.81
C GLU A 264 -7.75 13.56 -9.50
N PHE A 265 -6.67 12.77 -9.46
CA PHE A 265 -6.65 11.43 -10.05
C PHE A 265 -7.35 10.39 -9.16
N PHE A 266 -7.30 10.56 -7.84
CA PHE A 266 -7.80 9.61 -6.85
C PHE A 266 -8.61 10.32 -5.74
N PRO A 267 -9.84 10.78 -6.03
CA PRO A 267 -10.61 11.62 -5.11
C PRO A 267 -11.07 10.90 -3.83
N ASP A 268 -11.43 9.62 -3.95
CA ASP A 268 -12.02 8.82 -2.87
C ASP A 268 -11.01 7.86 -2.21
N LEU A 269 -9.77 7.84 -2.69
CA LEU A 269 -8.77 6.87 -2.27
C LEU A 269 -7.96 7.40 -1.07
N PRO A 270 -7.79 6.61 0.01
CA PRO A 270 -6.92 7.00 1.10
C PRO A 270 -5.45 7.00 0.65
N VAL A 271 -4.74 8.06 1.01
CA VAL A 271 -3.29 8.22 0.80
C VAL A 271 -2.61 8.38 2.14
N TYR A 272 -1.52 7.66 2.35
CA TYR A 272 -0.74 7.67 3.57
C TYR A 272 0.64 8.29 3.31
N PRO A 273 0.78 9.61 3.54
CA PRO A 273 2.03 10.30 3.29
C PRO A 273 3.06 10.20 4.44
N ALA A 274 4.33 10.28 4.09
CA ALA A 274 5.43 10.62 4.99
C ALA A 274 6.13 11.89 4.46
N LEU A 275 6.71 12.69 5.35
CA LEU A 275 7.51 13.87 4.96
C LEU A 275 8.93 13.43 4.61
N GLY A 276 9.43 13.89 3.46
CA GLY A 276 10.82 13.73 3.07
C GLY A 276 11.70 14.90 3.47
N ASN A 277 13.02 14.77 3.30
CA ASN A 277 13.98 15.75 3.80
C ASN A 277 13.89 17.10 3.05
N HIS A 278 13.41 17.10 1.80
CA HIS A 278 13.11 18.31 1.02
C HIS A 278 11.74 18.92 1.32
N ASP A 279 10.84 18.23 2.03
CA ASP A 279 9.54 18.77 2.44
C ASP A 279 9.63 19.75 3.65
N TYR A 280 10.78 20.41 3.81
CA TYR A 280 11.01 21.44 4.84
C TYR A 280 11.87 22.58 4.32
N TRP A 281 11.77 23.75 4.97
CA TRP A 281 12.66 24.87 4.70
C TRP A 281 13.29 25.43 6.00
N PRO A 282 14.63 25.62 6.03
CA PRO A 282 15.60 25.09 5.07
C PRO A 282 15.55 23.55 5.01
N GLN A 283 15.87 22.96 3.86
CA GLN A 283 15.87 21.51 3.67
C GLN A 283 16.66 20.79 4.76
N ASP A 284 16.27 19.55 5.09
CA ASP A 284 16.88 18.69 6.11
C ASP A 284 16.71 19.16 7.58
N GLN A 285 16.36 20.43 7.82
CA GLN A 285 16.34 21.04 9.17
C GLN A 285 15.01 20.83 9.91
N PHE A 286 14.50 19.59 9.95
CA PHE A 286 13.24 19.28 10.64
C PHE A 286 13.34 19.48 12.16
N PRO A 287 12.44 20.25 12.78
CA PRO A 287 12.44 20.46 14.23
C PRO A 287 11.67 19.35 14.97
N ILE A 288 12.02 19.12 16.24
CA ILE A 288 11.32 18.18 17.13
C ILE A 288 9.97 18.70 17.67
N ALA A 289 9.56 19.89 17.25
CA ALA A 289 8.37 20.58 17.74
C ALA A 289 7.47 21.02 16.58
N THR A 290 6.23 21.42 16.93
CA THR A 290 5.27 21.96 15.97
C THR A 290 5.86 23.14 15.18
N ASN A 291 5.50 23.22 13.91
CA ASN A 291 5.92 24.27 12.99
C ASN A 291 4.87 24.47 11.89
N GLU A 292 5.08 25.51 11.08
CA GLU A 292 4.15 25.92 10.03
C GLU A 292 3.91 24.83 8.98
N ILE A 293 4.94 24.07 8.61
CA ILE A 293 4.83 22.98 7.63
C ILE A 293 4.02 21.82 8.21
N TYR A 294 4.30 21.38 9.45
CA TYR A 294 3.50 20.33 10.11
C TYR A 294 2.03 20.72 10.23
N MET A 295 1.75 21.99 10.54
CA MET A 295 0.39 22.51 10.59
C MET A 295 -0.27 22.56 9.21
N ALA A 296 0.47 22.96 8.18
CA ALA A 296 -0.01 23.01 6.80
C ALA A 296 -0.33 21.61 6.26
N VAL A 297 0.60 20.66 6.37
CA VAL A 297 0.37 19.29 5.88
C VAL A 297 -0.72 18.57 6.67
N ALA A 298 -0.85 18.81 7.98
CA ALA A 298 -1.99 18.29 8.75
C ALA A 298 -3.35 18.88 8.31
N LYS A 299 -3.37 20.09 7.75
CA LYS A 299 -4.59 20.66 7.15
C LYS A 299 -4.86 20.05 5.79
N LEU A 300 -3.83 19.91 4.95
CA LEU A 300 -3.91 19.36 3.60
C LEU A 300 -4.32 17.88 3.60
N TRP A 301 -3.73 17.08 4.49
CA TRP A 301 -3.93 15.62 4.58
C TRP A 301 -5.09 15.22 5.49
N LYS A 302 -5.84 16.19 6.03
CA LYS A 302 -7.06 15.95 6.81
C LYS A 302 -8.07 15.00 6.14
N PRO A 303 -8.28 15.03 4.80
CA PRO A 303 -9.19 14.09 4.15
C PRO A 303 -8.77 12.62 4.27
N TRP A 304 -7.48 12.33 4.46
CA TRP A 304 -6.95 10.97 4.51
C TRP A 304 -6.71 10.46 5.94
N LEU A 305 -6.55 11.37 6.89
CA LEU A 305 -6.07 11.07 8.25
C LEU A 305 -7.13 11.34 9.33
N LYS A 306 -7.21 10.43 10.29
CA LYS A 306 -8.05 10.50 11.49
C LYS A 306 -7.51 11.54 12.48
N SER A 307 -8.37 11.99 13.38
CA SER A 307 -8.06 13.06 14.35
C SER A 307 -6.82 12.78 15.21
N GLU A 308 -6.62 11.53 15.63
CA GLU A 308 -5.46 11.10 16.42
C GLU A 308 -4.16 11.22 15.61
N ALA A 309 -4.19 10.77 14.35
CA ALA A 309 -3.04 10.87 13.44
C ALA A 309 -2.69 12.33 13.14
N LEU A 310 -3.70 13.17 12.90
CA LEU A 310 -3.51 14.62 12.72
C LEU A 310 -2.91 15.30 13.95
N THR A 311 -3.19 14.79 15.15
CA THR A 311 -2.66 15.37 16.40
C THR A 311 -1.15 15.15 16.52
N THR A 312 -0.66 13.95 16.22
CA THR A 312 0.79 13.67 16.26
C THR A 312 1.52 14.28 15.06
N LEU A 313 0.88 14.31 13.89
CA LEU A 313 1.43 14.95 12.70
C LEU A 313 1.77 16.42 12.95
N ARG A 314 0.84 17.17 13.57
CA ARG A 314 1.08 18.58 13.96
C ARG A 314 2.21 18.75 14.97
N LYS A 315 2.49 17.74 15.79
CA LYS A 315 3.52 17.83 16.85
C LYS A 315 4.92 17.54 16.32
N GLY A 316 5.06 16.58 15.41
CA GLY A 316 6.38 16.06 15.03
C GLY A 316 6.47 15.47 13.64
N GLY A 317 5.52 15.71 12.74
CA GLY A 317 5.60 15.19 11.37
C GLY A 317 5.38 13.68 11.25
N TYR A 318 4.99 12.97 12.32
CA TYR A 318 4.77 11.51 12.35
C TYR A 318 3.36 11.17 12.81
N TYR A 319 2.86 9.99 12.43
CA TYR A 319 1.58 9.49 12.90
C TYR A 319 1.43 7.98 12.79
N SER A 320 0.38 7.43 13.42
CA SER A 320 -0.09 6.09 13.12
C SER A 320 -1.60 6.06 12.97
N GLN A 321 -2.11 5.13 12.18
CA GLN A 321 -3.54 5.00 11.90
C GLN A 321 -3.90 3.53 11.62
N VAL A 322 -5.06 3.09 12.09
CA VAL A 322 -5.66 1.81 11.67
C VAL A 322 -6.27 2.00 10.29
N ILE A 323 -5.82 1.18 9.33
CA ILE A 323 -6.17 1.26 7.91
C ILE A 323 -6.88 0.01 7.39
N GLY A 324 -6.94 -1.06 8.19
CA GLY A 324 -7.70 -2.28 7.90
C GLY A 324 -7.91 -3.13 9.16
N PRO A 325 -8.65 -4.25 9.08
CA PRO A 325 -8.84 -5.17 10.21
C PRO A 325 -7.51 -5.70 10.75
N SER A 326 -7.07 -5.23 11.92
CA SER A 326 -5.75 -5.58 12.47
C SER A 326 -4.54 -5.06 11.68
N LEU A 327 -4.71 -4.17 10.70
CA LEU A 327 -3.62 -3.46 10.02
C LEU A 327 -3.55 -2.00 10.50
N ARG A 328 -2.38 -1.61 10.99
CA ARG A 328 -2.04 -0.22 11.29
C ARG A 328 -0.86 0.20 10.42
N LEU A 329 -0.91 1.43 9.95
CA LEU A 329 0.20 2.08 9.28
C LEU A 329 0.86 3.04 10.27
N VAL A 330 2.19 3.06 10.26
CA VAL A 330 3.02 3.96 11.05
C VAL A 330 3.87 4.78 10.08
N SER A 331 3.49 6.05 9.94
CA SER A 331 4.26 7.03 9.17
C SER A 331 5.27 7.69 10.11
N LEU A 332 6.53 7.27 9.97
CA LEU A 332 7.63 7.80 10.74
C LEU A 332 8.15 9.06 10.07
N ASN A 333 8.34 10.09 10.88
CA ASN A 333 9.27 11.14 10.52
C ASN A 333 10.67 10.61 10.81
N THR A 334 11.25 9.85 9.87
CA THR A 334 12.66 9.45 9.93
C THR A 334 13.60 10.62 9.68
N ASN A 335 13.09 11.85 9.58
CA ASN A 335 13.92 13.02 9.82
C ASN A 335 14.09 13.28 11.34
N LEU A 336 13.36 12.58 12.24
CA LEU A 336 13.31 12.78 13.73
C LEU A 336 13.34 11.52 14.66
N TYR A 337 12.63 10.41 14.37
CA TYR A 337 12.63 9.02 15.00
C TYR A 337 11.96 8.68 16.40
N TYR A 338 10.75 8.01 16.44
CA TYR A 338 10.35 6.72 17.18
C TYR A 338 9.03 6.56 18.06
N SER A 339 8.23 5.43 17.94
CA SER A 339 7.59 4.47 18.98
C SER A 339 6.47 3.47 18.44
N PRO A 340 6.00 2.38 19.15
CA PRO A 340 5.48 1.09 18.57
C PRO A 340 3.94 0.71 18.57
N ASN A 341 3.55 -0.23 17.65
CA ASN A 341 2.38 -1.19 17.56
C ASN A 341 2.51 -2.08 16.25
N LYS A 342 1.64 -3.09 15.96
CA LYS A 342 1.62 -3.84 14.65
C LYS A 342 1.49 -2.90 13.46
N ALA A 343 2.36 -3.02 12.47
CA ALA A 343 2.60 -1.90 11.56
C ALA A 343 3.13 -2.27 10.17
N TYR A 344 2.66 -1.55 9.15
CA TYR A 344 3.51 -1.14 8.04
C TYR A 344 4.28 0.11 8.45
N ILE A 345 5.60 0.09 8.26
CA ILE A 345 6.46 1.25 8.48
C ILE A 345 6.62 1.97 7.15
N ILE A 346 6.15 3.21 7.07
CA ILE A 346 6.48 4.10 5.97
C ILE A 346 7.35 5.22 6.51
N ALA A 347 8.42 5.54 5.79
CA ALA A 347 9.27 6.68 6.11
C ALA A 347 9.98 7.15 4.85
N HIS A 348 10.63 8.31 4.90
CA HIS A 348 11.38 8.81 3.76
C HIS A 348 12.79 8.21 3.70
N VAL A 349 13.68 8.63 4.61
CA VAL A 349 15.06 8.11 4.67
C VAL A 349 15.08 6.70 5.26
N PRO A 350 15.69 5.71 4.56
CA PRO A 350 15.75 4.32 5.04
C PRO A 350 16.73 4.14 6.21
N ILE A 351 16.59 3.03 6.92
CA ILE A 351 17.67 2.48 7.77
C ILE A 351 18.64 1.66 6.91
N GLY A 352 19.80 1.31 7.46
CA GLY A 352 20.81 0.50 6.78
C GLY A 352 21.86 1.33 6.05
N TYR A 353 22.67 0.62 5.26
CA TYR A 353 23.80 1.18 4.51
C TYR A 353 23.38 1.57 3.09
N LEU A 354 23.95 2.66 2.58
CA LEU A 354 23.78 3.04 1.18
C LEU A 354 24.47 2.01 0.28
N PRO A 355 23.76 1.37 -0.68
CA PRO A 355 24.33 0.26 -1.45
C PRO A 355 25.48 0.68 -2.38
N TYR A 356 25.59 1.97 -2.68
CA TYR A 356 26.61 2.56 -3.55
C TYR A 356 27.78 3.21 -2.79
N ALA A 357 27.79 3.18 -1.44
CA ALA A 357 28.85 3.79 -0.62
C ALA A 357 29.36 2.83 0.46
N THR A 358 30.68 2.71 0.63
CA THR A 358 31.28 1.80 1.61
C THR A 358 31.19 2.36 3.03
N GLY A 359 30.53 1.65 3.93
CA GLY A 359 30.50 1.97 5.36
C GLY A 359 29.63 3.17 5.74
N THR A 360 28.81 3.68 4.83
CA THR A 360 27.95 4.86 5.06
C THR A 360 26.50 4.44 5.29
N THR A 361 25.95 4.76 6.46
CA THR A 361 24.53 4.57 6.77
C THR A 361 23.69 5.73 6.22
N ALA A 362 22.45 5.45 5.79
CA ALA A 362 21.54 6.49 5.27
C ALA A 362 21.10 7.50 6.34
N ILE A 363 21.10 7.08 7.61
CA ILE A 363 20.89 7.93 8.78
C ILE A 363 22.10 7.83 9.71
N ARG A 364 22.26 8.73 10.70
CA ARG A 364 23.39 8.66 11.64
C ARG A 364 23.46 7.29 12.34
N GLU A 365 24.65 6.71 12.42
CA GLU A 365 24.90 5.34 12.92
C GLU A 365 24.19 5.05 14.26
N ALA A 366 24.29 5.93 15.26
CA ALA A 366 23.63 5.72 16.55
C ALA A 366 22.08 5.62 16.46
N HIS A 367 21.46 6.33 15.50
CA HIS A 367 20.02 6.24 15.25
C HIS A 367 19.67 5.02 14.42
N ASN A 368 20.53 4.65 13.47
CA ASN A 368 20.43 3.41 12.72
C ASN A 368 20.39 2.20 13.66
N GLU A 369 21.40 2.05 14.52
CA GLU A 369 21.49 0.92 15.44
C GLU A 369 20.29 0.85 16.38
N ARG A 370 19.83 2.00 16.88
CA ARG A 370 18.66 2.06 17.75
C ARG A 370 17.39 1.58 17.03
N LEU A 371 17.14 2.04 15.81
CA LEU A 371 15.96 1.63 15.03
C LEU A 371 16.03 0.17 14.59
N VAL A 372 17.22 -0.30 14.19
CA VAL A 372 17.45 -1.70 13.86
C VAL A 372 17.11 -2.60 15.05
N GLU A 373 17.55 -2.25 16.27
CA GLU A 373 17.24 -3.04 17.46
C GLU A 373 15.75 -3.08 17.78
N ILE A 374 15.08 -1.95 17.61
CA ILE A 374 13.63 -1.84 17.75
C ILE A 374 12.94 -2.74 16.73
N PHE A 375 13.30 -2.65 15.45
CA PHE A 375 12.63 -3.43 14.40
C PHE A 375 12.89 -4.92 14.56
N ARG A 376 14.08 -5.33 15.02
CA ARG A 376 14.34 -6.72 15.44
C ARG A 376 13.44 -7.14 16.59
N THR A 377 13.25 -6.28 17.59
CA THR A 377 12.43 -6.59 18.77
C THR A 377 10.95 -6.79 18.39
N TYR A 378 10.45 -6.08 17.38
CA TYR A 378 9.04 -6.10 16.95
C TYR A 378 8.84 -6.74 15.58
N SER A 379 9.75 -7.62 15.14
CA SER A 379 9.69 -8.16 13.79
C SER A 379 8.49 -9.10 13.56
N ASP A 380 7.93 -9.69 14.62
CA ASP A 380 6.69 -10.50 14.61
C ASP A 380 5.41 -9.66 14.39
N VAL A 381 5.57 -8.35 14.47
CA VAL A 381 4.54 -7.32 14.52
C VAL A 381 4.60 -6.43 13.27
N VAL A 382 5.78 -6.26 12.68
CA VAL A 382 5.99 -5.47 11.46
C VAL A 382 5.86 -6.37 10.22
N ALA A 383 4.93 -6.03 9.32
CA ALA A 383 4.66 -6.82 8.11
C ALA A 383 5.45 -6.33 6.87
N GLY A 384 6.02 -5.11 6.91
CA GLY A 384 6.80 -4.55 5.82
C GLY A 384 7.26 -3.12 6.08
N HIS A 385 8.36 -2.74 5.44
CA HIS A 385 8.90 -1.38 5.46
C HIS A 385 9.01 -0.79 4.06
N PHE A 386 8.61 0.48 3.91
CA PHE A 386 8.55 1.17 2.63
C PHE A 386 9.23 2.54 2.74
N TYR A 387 10.27 2.74 1.93
CA TYR A 387 11.11 3.94 1.93
C TYR A 387 11.31 4.51 0.54
N GLY A 388 11.80 5.75 0.48
CA GLY A 388 12.22 6.44 -0.74
C GLY A 388 13.64 6.97 -0.62
N HIS A 389 13.83 8.26 -0.88
CA HIS A 389 15.05 9.06 -0.63
C HIS A 389 16.24 8.74 -1.54
N THR A 390 16.56 7.47 -1.76
CA THR A 390 17.77 7.09 -2.50
C THR A 390 17.63 7.22 -4.01
N HIS A 391 16.40 7.38 -4.51
CA HIS A 391 16.02 7.33 -5.92
C HIS A 391 16.41 6.01 -6.62
N ARG A 392 16.64 4.93 -5.86
CA ARG A 392 17.05 3.64 -6.39
C ARG A 392 16.08 2.55 -5.97
N ASP A 393 15.93 1.58 -6.85
CA ASP A 393 15.31 0.32 -6.54
C ASP A 393 16.25 -0.51 -5.66
N SER A 394 15.86 -0.73 -4.41
CA SER A 394 16.67 -1.55 -3.50
C SER A 394 15.79 -2.32 -2.53
N ILE A 395 16.25 -3.53 -2.22
CA ILE A 395 15.67 -4.36 -1.16
C ILE A 395 16.70 -4.52 -0.04
N MET A 396 16.22 -4.60 1.20
CA MET A 396 17.03 -5.00 2.34
C MET A 396 16.29 -6.07 3.14
N VAL A 397 17.05 -6.98 3.73
CA VAL A 397 16.52 -7.99 4.64
C VAL A 397 17.11 -7.79 6.01
N LEU A 398 16.26 -7.52 6.99
CA LEU A 398 16.68 -7.43 8.39
C LEU A 398 16.81 -8.83 8.97
N LEU A 399 17.98 -9.13 9.52
CA LEU A 399 18.25 -10.37 10.26
C LEU A 399 18.12 -10.14 11.76
N ASP A 400 17.65 -11.15 12.49
CA ASP A 400 17.68 -11.19 13.95
C ASP A 400 19.09 -11.46 14.50
N HIS A 401 19.21 -11.52 15.82
CA HIS A 401 20.48 -11.78 16.53
C HIS A 401 21.04 -13.18 16.29
N THR A 402 20.24 -14.10 15.73
CA THR A 402 20.65 -15.47 15.37
C THR A 402 20.99 -15.62 13.89
N GLY A 403 20.82 -14.56 13.10
CA GLY A 403 21.05 -14.55 11.65
C GLY A 403 19.84 -14.97 10.81
N GLN A 404 18.66 -15.13 11.41
CA GLN A 404 17.45 -15.49 10.67
C GLN A 404 16.79 -14.24 10.06
N PRO A 405 16.28 -14.31 8.82
CA PRO A 405 15.60 -13.19 8.19
C PRO A 405 14.23 -12.96 8.81
N VAL A 406 13.97 -11.73 9.28
CA VAL A 406 12.77 -11.41 10.06
C VAL A 406 11.92 -10.29 9.45
N ASN A 407 12.48 -9.34 8.71
CA ASN A 407 11.69 -8.32 8.00
C ASN A 407 12.24 -8.01 6.61
N SER A 408 11.33 -7.71 5.68
CA SER A 408 11.59 -7.20 4.34
C SER A 408 11.45 -5.68 4.32
N LEU A 409 12.43 -5.00 3.70
CA LEU A 409 12.44 -3.55 3.57
C LEU A 409 12.63 -3.19 2.09
N PHE A 410 11.82 -2.27 1.62
CA PHE A 410 11.77 -1.88 0.21
C PHE A 410 12.02 -0.39 0.06
N VAL A 411 12.98 -0.05 -0.79
CA VAL A 411 13.26 1.32 -1.23
C VAL A 411 12.78 1.43 -2.67
N THR A 412 11.79 2.29 -2.89
CA THR A 412 11.23 2.51 -4.24
C THR A 412 12.09 3.54 -4.99
N PRO A 413 12.29 3.39 -6.32
CA PRO A 413 12.90 4.44 -7.12
C PRO A 413 12.03 5.71 -7.16
N ALA A 414 12.64 6.82 -7.55
CA ALA A 414 11.99 8.12 -7.63
C ALA A 414 11.19 8.29 -8.94
N ILE A 415 10.20 9.19 -8.91
CA ILE A 415 9.63 9.73 -10.15
C ILE A 415 10.60 10.72 -10.78
N THR A 416 11.34 11.52 -10.00
CA THR A 416 12.38 12.40 -10.55
C THR A 416 13.52 11.59 -11.19
N PRO A 417 14.00 11.99 -12.39
CA PRO A 417 15.16 11.38 -13.03
C PRO A 417 16.46 12.13 -12.70
N ILE A 418 16.44 13.10 -11.78
CA ILE A 418 17.62 13.94 -11.53
C ILE A 418 18.82 13.11 -11.06
N LYS A 419 19.99 13.42 -11.61
CA LYS A 419 21.29 13.01 -11.08
C LYS A 419 22.18 14.20 -10.81
N HIS A 420 23.14 14.02 -9.92
CA HIS A 420 24.22 14.98 -9.77
C HIS A 420 25.14 14.98 -11.00
N VAL A 421 25.83 16.09 -11.26
CA VAL A 421 26.74 16.21 -12.41
C VAL A 421 27.89 15.22 -12.35
N GLU A 422 28.34 14.87 -11.14
CA GLU A 422 29.42 13.91 -10.90
C GLU A 422 28.95 12.45 -10.96
N GLU A 423 27.62 12.21 -10.97
CA GLU A 423 27.09 10.85 -11.03
C GLU A 423 27.09 10.34 -12.48
N PRO A 424 27.64 9.15 -12.73
CA PRO A 424 27.70 8.57 -14.07
C PRO A 424 26.34 8.09 -14.58
N TYR A 425 25.40 7.81 -13.67
CA TYR A 425 24.10 7.22 -13.98
C TYR A 425 22.98 7.91 -13.20
N SER A 426 21.78 7.90 -13.77
CA SER A 426 20.53 8.24 -13.08
C SER A 426 19.56 7.06 -13.09
N ASN A 427 18.42 7.21 -12.43
CA ASN A 427 17.26 6.37 -12.62
C ASN A 427 16.35 6.92 -13.72
N ASN A 428 15.61 6.03 -14.38
CA ASN A 428 14.39 6.42 -15.06
C ASN A 428 13.29 6.71 -14.03
N PRO A 429 12.28 7.53 -14.36
CA PRO A 429 11.10 7.69 -13.52
C PRO A 429 10.43 6.35 -13.23
N GLY A 430 10.20 6.06 -11.95
CA GLY A 430 9.67 4.77 -11.48
C GLY A 430 8.53 4.91 -10.49
N LEU A 431 7.63 3.94 -10.49
CA LEU A 431 6.56 3.79 -9.50
C LEU A 431 6.23 2.31 -9.29
N ARG A 432 5.73 1.96 -8.10
CA ARG A 432 5.64 0.55 -7.68
C ARG A 432 4.26 0.18 -7.15
N MET A 433 3.77 -0.99 -7.55
CA MET A 433 2.60 -1.62 -6.95
C MET A 433 3.03 -2.83 -6.11
N TYR A 434 2.40 -2.99 -4.95
CA TYR A 434 2.55 -4.18 -4.13
C TYR A 434 1.27 -5.01 -4.14
N LEU A 435 1.45 -6.33 -4.11
CA LEU A 435 0.37 -7.27 -3.84
C LEU A 435 0.54 -7.80 -2.42
N TYR A 436 -0.56 -7.89 -1.67
CA TYR A 436 -0.55 -8.41 -0.30
C TYR A 436 -1.76 -9.33 -0.04
N ASP A 437 -1.63 -10.25 0.91
CA ASP A 437 -2.75 -11.07 1.37
C ASP A 437 -3.65 -10.25 2.31
N PRO A 438 -4.94 -10.05 1.99
CA PRO A 438 -5.82 -9.22 2.80
C PRO A 438 -6.16 -9.83 4.18
N THR A 439 -5.81 -11.09 4.43
CA THR A 439 -6.12 -11.79 5.70
C THR A 439 -5.03 -11.60 6.75
N ASP A 440 -3.75 -11.68 6.36
CA ASP A 440 -2.62 -11.60 7.27
C ASP A 440 -1.63 -10.47 6.95
N TYR A 441 -1.85 -9.75 5.84
CA TYR A 441 -1.01 -8.65 5.35
C TYR A 441 0.39 -9.07 4.93
N SER A 442 0.60 -10.36 4.66
CA SER A 442 1.82 -10.87 4.04
C SER A 442 1.99 -10.24 2.65
N LEU A 443 3.19 -9.72 2.38
CA LEU A 443 3.54 -9.18 1.07
C LEU A 443 3.85 -10.32 0.11
N LEU A 444 3.23 -10.26 -1.06
CA LEU A 444 3.21 -11.35 -2.04
C LEU A 444 4.06 -11.04 -3.26
N ASP A 445 4.01 -9.82 -3.80
CA ASP A 445 4.74 -9.47 -5.02
C ASP A 445 4.97 -7.95 -5.14
N ILE A 446 5.95 -7.60 -5.97
CA ILE A 446 6.25 -6.23 -6.40
C ILE A 446 6.14 -6.16 -7.90
N TRP A 447 5.31 -5.23 -8.38
CA TRP A 447 5.23 -4.89 -9.80
C TRP A 447 5.85 -3.50 -9.96
N GLN A 448 7.05 -3.48 -10.54
CA GLN A 448 7.79 -2.25 -10.79
C GLN A 448 7.43 -1.72 -12.17
N TYR A 449 7.08 -0.43 -12.24
CA TYR A 449 6.83 0.26 -13.48
C TYR A 449 7.83 1.38 -13.67
N TYR A 450 8.16 1.65 -14.92
CA TYR A 450 9.07 2.73 -15.25
C TYR A 450 8.65 3.42 -16.54
N MET A 451 9.17 4.62 -16.71
CA MET A 451 9.09 5.40 -17.93
C MET A 451 10.49 5.52 -18.52
N ASN A 452 10.72 5.02 -19.73
CA ASN A 452 11.98 5.27 -20.42
C ASN A 452 12.02 6.74 -20.84
N LEU A 453 12.72 7.59 -20.09
CA LEU A 453 12.69 9.05 -20.28
C LEU A 453 13.20 9.46 -21.67
N THR A 454 14.24 8.80 -22.16
CA THR A 454 14.80 9.05 -23.49
C THR A 454 13.77 8.76 -24.59
N GLU A 455 13.15 7.59 -24.55
CA GLU A 455 12.10 7.19 -25.50
C GLU A 455 10.88 8.12 -25.41
N ALA A 456 10.48 8.47 -24.17
CA ALA A 456 9.33 9.32 -23.93
C ALA A 456 9.50 10.74 -24.49
N ASN A 457 10.70 11.30 -24.35
CA ASN A 457 11.05 12.60 -24.90
C ASN A 457 11.15 12.56 -26.43
N MET A 458 11.72 11.49 -27.01
CA MET A 458 11.79 11.31 -28.47
C MET A 458 10.41 11.16 -29.13
N GLU A 459 9.50 10.44 -28.48
CA GLU A 459 8.15 10.17 -29.02
C GLU A 459 7.09 11.19 -28.60
N GLU A 460 7.43 12.11 -27.69
CA GLU A 460 6.51 13.02 -27.01
C GLU A 460 5.31 12.29 -26.37
N LYS A 461 5.52 11.06 -25.92
CA LYS A 461 4.52 10.21 -25.22
C LYS A 461 5.16 9.58 -23.99
N PRO A 462 4.47 9.50 -22.83
CA PRO A 462 5.11 9.03 -21.62
C PRO A 462 5.54 7.54 -21.72
N GLY A 463 4.69 6.65 -22.23
CA GLY A 463 5.11 5.26 -22.49
C GLY A 463 5.46 4.44 -21.22
N TRP A 464 4.81 4.72 -20.09
CA TRP A 464 4.93 3.92 -18.86
C TRP A 464 4.67 2.44 -19.13
N LYS A 465 5.57 1.58 -18.65
CA LYS A 465 5.50 0.13 -18.86
C LYS A 465 6.01 -0.64 -17.65
N LEU A 466 5.60 -1.91 -17.58
CA LEU A 466 6.09 -2.85 -16.57
C LEU A 466 7.59 -3.05 -16.81
N GLU A 467 8.40 -2.81 -15.78
CA GLU A 467 9.82 -3.10 -15.79
C GLU A 467 10.05 -4.56 -15.43
N TYR A 468 9.50 -5.00 -14.30
CA TYR A 468 9.59 -6.38 -13.83
C TYR A 468 8.46 -6.72 -12.85
N LYS A 469 8.18 -8.02 -12.69
CA LYS A 469 7.48 -8.55 -11.52
C LYS A 469 8.44 -9.39 -10.70
N MET A 470 8.54 -9.09 -9.41
CA MET A 470 9.61 -9.63 -8.59
C MET A 470 9.59 -11.15 -8.50
N THR A 471 8.41 -11.74 -8.27
CA THR A 471 8.29 -13.21 -8.17
C THR A 471 8.56 -13.92 -9.49
N GLU A 472 8.11 -13.36 -10.61
CA GLU A 472 8.27 -13.93 -11.96
C GLU A 472 9.73 -13.84 -12.43
N ASP A 473 10.31 -12.65 -12.39
CA ASP A 473 11.61 -12.38 -13.01
C ASP A 473 12.81 -12.83 -12.14
N PHE A 474 12.63 -12.89 -10.82
CA PHE A 474 13.65 -13.44 -9.90
C PHE A 474 13.37 -14.88 -9.47
N ASN A 475 12.28 -15.50 -9.97
CA ASN A 475 11.89 -16.88 -9.66
C ASN A 475 11.83 -17.18 -8.14
N ILE A 476 11.19 -16.28 -7.39
CA ILE A 476 10.92 -16.44 -5.96
C ILE A 476 9.41 -16.57 -5.69
N LYS A 477 9.03 -17.27 -4.62
CA LYS A 477 7.62 -17.56 -4.32
C LYS A 477 6.80 -16.34 -3.89
N ASP A 478 7.44 -15.40 -3.20
CA ASP A 478 6.86 -14.22 -2.56
C ASP A 478 8.00 -13.26 -2.19
N ILE A 479 7.66 -12.10 -1.61
CA ILE A 479 8.62 -11.10 -1.12
C ILE A 479 8.75 -11.09 0.42
N GLN A 480 8.50 -12.23 1.04
CA GLN A 480 8.72 -12.45 2.48
C GLN A 480 10.22 -12.47 2.83
N PRO A 481 10.58 -12.25 4.11
CA PRO A 481 11.99 -12.13 4.52
C PRO A 481 12.86 -13.32 4.08
N GLN A 482 12.34 -14.54 4.19
CA GLN A 482 13.06 -15.76 3.80
C GLN A 482 13.35 -15.82 2.30
N SER A 483 12.36 -15.53 1.45
CA SER A 483 12.50 -15.55 -0.01
C SER A 483 13.49 -14.49 -0.49
N LEU A 484 13.42 -13.28 0.08
CA LEU A 484 14.35 -12.20 -0.24
C LEU A 484 15.77 -12.48 0.26
N TYR A 485 15.92 -13.16 1.40
CA TYR A 485 17.23 -13.57 1.91
C TYR A 485 17.88 -14.59 0.98
N GLU A 486 17.13 -15.61 0.56
CA GLU A 486 17.60 -16.62 -0.40
C GLU A 486 18.00 -15.97 -1.73
N LEU A 487 17.21 -15.00 -2.22
CA LEU A 487 17.56 -14.20 -3.39
C LEU A 487 18.87 -13.42 -3.18
N ALA A 488 19.00 -12.70 -2.06
CA ALA A 488 20.20 -11.93 -1.77
C ALA A 488 21.46 -12.81 -1.68
N VAL A 489 21.35 -14.00 -1.08
CA VAL A 489 22.43 -15.00 -1.04
C VAL A 489 22.78 -15.47 -2.45
N SER A 490 21.80 -15.65 -3.34
CA SER A 490 22.05 -16.07 -4.72
C SER A 490 22.92 -15.09 -5.52
N PHE A 491 22.87 -13.78 -5.23
CA PHE A 491 23.72 -12.78 -5.86
C PHE A 491 25.19 -12.84 -5.40
N GLY A 492 25.46 -13.43 -4.23
CA GLY A 492 26.81 -13.62 -3.70
C GLY A 492 27.54 -14.84 -4.27
N ILE A 493 26.84 -15.69 -5.04
CA ILE A 493 27.42 -16.87 -5.68
C ILE A 493 27.83 -16.47 -7.11
N PRO A 494 29.10 -16.69 -7.53
CA PRO A 494 29.48 -16.50 -8.92
C PRO A 494 28.58 -17.33 -9.84
N GLN A 495 27.87 -16.68 -10.76
CA GLN A 495 27.03 -17.35 -11.77
C GLN A 495 27.86 -18.09 -12.81
#